data_AF-A0A7C7MC49-F1
#
_entry.id   AF-A0A7C7MC49-F1
#
_cell.length_a   1.000
_cell.length_b   1.000
_cell.length_c   1.000
_cell.angle_alpha   90.00
_cell.angle_beta   90.00
_cell.angle_gamma   90.00
#
_symmetry.space_group_name_H-M   'P 1'
#
loop_
_entity.id
_entity.type
_entity.pdbx_description
1 polymer ?
#
loop_
_entity_poly.entity_id
_entity_poly.type
_entity_poly.pdbx_seq_one_letter_code
_entity_poly.pdbx_strand_id
1 'polypeptide(L)'
;MNSYIKNLTAAGVPKLIAFCLIIISSFTLYAQQITNTDAEPDYWTNLYNATIRYTVMQEENSFDLDLYFGRNGSLKSNLEYQGKWWVKGEEGSQLFCYEINSDLRDPSFLSECFPLVLMNNPRIGARWFAKFDQGVMYEAIVVAGRDSE
;
A
#
# COMPACT_ATOMS: atom_id res chain seq x y z
N MET A 1 -9.31 -40.44 -52.33
CA MET A 1 -8.46 -41.42 -53.02
C MET A 1 -7.09 -41.42 -52.37
N ASN A 2 -6.58 -42.61 -52.13
CA ASN A 2 -5.62 -42.95 -51.09
C ASN A 2 -4.18 -42.50 -51.40
N SER A 3 -3.40 -42.28 -50.33
CA SER A 3 -2.02 -42.74 -50.18
C SER A 3 -0.87 -41.81 -50.60
N TYR A 4 0.09 -41.52 -49.70
CA TYR A 4 1.25 -42.37 -49.37
C TYR A 4 2.21 -41.62 -48.42
N ILE A 5 2.44 -42.19 -47.24
CA ILE A 5 3.60 -41.88 -46.40
C ILE A 5 4.84 -42.48 -47.06
N LYS A 6 5.94 -41.72 -47.15
CA LYS A 6 7.29 -42.25 -47.34
C LYS A 6 8.21 -41.65 -46.28
N ASN A 7 8.45 -42.45 -45.23
CA ASN A 7 9.65 -42.36 -44.40
C ASN A 7 10.76 -43.16 -45.11
N LEU A 8 11.97 -42.59 -45.16
CA LEU A 8 13.31 -43.18 -45.35
C LEU A 8 14.21 -41.95 -45.66
N THR A 9 15.35 -41.68 -45.04
CA THR A 9 16.42 -42.56 -44.59
C THR A 9 17.37 -41.74 -43.73
N ALA A 10 17.85 -42.31 -42.63
CA ALA A 10 19.01 -41.79 -41.91
C ALA A 10 20.30 -42.24 -42.62
N ALA A 11 21.18 -41.30 -42.98
CA ALA A 11 22.64 -41.50 -43.07
C ALA A 11 23.30 -40.18 -43.46
N GLY A 12 24.27 -39.73 -42.65
CA GLY A 12 25.24 -38.71 -43.08
C GLY A 12 25.58 -37.67 -42.01
N VAL A 13 26.37 -38.06 -41.01
CA VAL A 13 27.20 -37.10 -40.26
C VAL A 13 28.48 -36.91 -41.05
N PRO A 14 28.91 -35.66 -41.29
CA PRO A 14 30.28 -35.33 -40.98
C PRO A 14 30.35 -34.14 -40.03
N LYS A 15 31.17 -34.31 -38.99
CA LYS A 15 31.75 -33.26 -38.15
C LYS A 15 32.26 -32.11 -39.01
N LEU A 16 31.85 -30.89 -38.70
CA LEU A 16 32.69 -29.70 -38.81
C LEU A 16 32.48 -28.85 -37.57
N ILE A 17 33.44 -28.98 -36.66
CA ILE A 17 33.70 -28.09 -35.54
C ILE A 17 34.29 -26.82 -36.14
N ALA A 18 33.65 -25.67 -35.95
CA ALA A 18 34.31 -24.36 -35.97
C ALA A 18 33.37 -23.27 -35.41
N PHE A 19 33.59 -22.97 -34.12
CA PHE A 19 33.58 -21.64 -33.51
C PHE A 19 32.92 -20.46 -34.28
N CYS A 20 31.83 -19.94 -33.72
CA CYS A 20 31.50 -18.50 -33.64
C CYS A 20 30.60 -18.30 -32.41
N LEU A 21 31.21 -18.12 -31.24
CA LEU A 21 31.28 -16.83 -30.55
C LEU A 21 29.91 -16.23 -30.22
N ILE A 22 29.40 -16.63 -29.05
CA ILE A 22 28.84 -15.77 -28.00
C ILE A 22 28.07 -14.55 -28.51
N ILE A 23 26.76 -14.70 -28.68
CA ILE A 23 25.81 -13.60 -28.46
C ILE A 23 24.87 -14.06 -27.34
N ILE A 24 25.41 -14.17 -26.13
CA ILE A 24 24.59 -13.99 -24.94
C ILE A 24 24.36 -12.48 -24.89
N SER A 25 23.29 -12.04 -25.56
CA SER A 25 22.79 -10.68 -25.42
C SER A 25 22.57 -10.48 -23.92
N SER A 26 23.52 -9.78 -23.32
CA SER A 26 23.54 -9.48 -21.92
C SER A 26 22.41 -8.48 -21.74
N PHE A 27 21.22 -8.99 -21.43
CA PHE A 27 20.26 -8.21 -20.66
C PHE A 27 20.86 -8.08 -19.27
N THR A 28 21.92 -7.28 -19.16
CA THR A 28 22.23 -6.57 -17.93
C THR A 28 20.98 -5.77 -17.65
N LEU A 29 20.10 -6.35 -16.85
CA LEU A 29 19.19 -5.64 -15.97
C LEU A 29 20.06 -4.59 -15.29
N TYR A 30 20.14 -3.41 -15.88
CA TYR A 30 20.42 -2.20 -15.14
C TYR A 30 19.26 -2.12 -14.15
N ALA A 31 19.43 -2.78 -12.99
CA ALA A 31 18.80 -2.32 -11.79
C ALA A 31 19.28 -0.87 -11.67
N GLN A 32 18.45 0.06 -12.13
CA GLN A 32 18.69 1.46 -11.87
C GLN A 32 18.71 1.56 -10.36
N GLN A 33 19.92 1.72 -9.83
CA GLN A 33 20.14 2.00 -8.44
C GLN A 33 19.48 3.36 -8.24
N ILE A 34 18.23 3.34 -7.76
CA ILE A 34 17.49 4.54 -7.41
C ILE A 34 18.30 5.16 -6.27
N THR A 35 19.16 6.10 -6.62
CA THR A 35 19.65 7.09 -5.68
C THR A 35 18.41 7.69 -5.06
N ASN A 36 18.25 7.57 -3.74
CA ASN A 36 17.18 8.23 -2.98
C ASN A 36 17.23 9.72 -3.33
N THR A 37 16.44 10.12 -4.33
CA THR A 37 16.08 11.50 -4.55
C THR A 37 15.29 11.92 -3.32
N ASP A 38 15.35 13.20 -2.98
CA ASP A 38 14.55 13.87 -1.93
C ASP A 38 13.03 13.85 -2.22
N ALA A 39 12.58 12.88 -3.01
CA ALA A 39 11.19 12.58 -3.27
C ALA A 39 10.57 12.07 -1.98
N GLU A 40 9.46 12.71 -1.60
CA GLU A 40 8.57 12.24 -0.56
C GLU A 40 8.30 10.73 -0.77
N PRO A 41 8.38 9.88 0.27
CA PRO A 41 8.16 8.45 0.11
C PRO A 41 6.82 8.19 -0.58
N ASP A 42 6.73 7.09 -1.34
CA ASP A 42 5.46 6.73 -1.95
C ASP A 42 4.35 6.62 -0.89
N TYR A 43 3.12 6.95 -1.27
CA TYR A 43 1.96 6.99 -0.37
C TYR A 43 1.90 5.79 0.58
N TRP A 44 2.09 4.57 0.05
CA TRP A 44 1.99 3.35 0.83
C TRP A 44 3.12 3.25 1.86
N THR A 45 4.34 3.60 1.47
CA THR A 45 5.47 3.69 2.41
C THR A 45 5.18 4.68 3.53
N ASN A 46 4.62 5.86 3.23
CA ASN A 46 4.22 6.83 4.26
C ASN A 46 3.11 6.29 5.16
N LEU A 47 2.04 5.73 4.58
CA LEU A 47 0.93 5.15 5.32
C LEU A 47 1.42 4.12 6.34
N TYR A 48 2.33 3.23 5.91
CA TYR A 48 2.84 2.12 6.71
C TYR A 48 3.97 2.48 7.69
N ASN A 49 4.51 3.69 7.62
CA ASN A 49 5.59 4.14 8.51
C ASN A 49 5.22 5.35 9.36
N ALA A 50 4.09 6.00 9.08
CA ALA A 50 3.59 7.12 9.84
C ALA A 50 2.55 6.68 10.89
N THR A 51 2.35 7.58 11.85
CA THR A 51 1.23 7.56 12.79
C THR A 51 0.24 8.62 12.34
N ILE A 52 -1.04 8.28 12.23
CA ILE A 52 -2.10 9.29 12.09
C ILE A 52 -2.71 9.49 13.47
N ARG A 53 -2.47 10.67 14.06
CA ARG A 53 -3.03 11.06 15.35
C ARG A 53 -4.30 11.84 15.12
N TYR A 54 -5.36 11.43 15.79
CA TYR A 54 -6.66 12.10 15.85
C TYR A 54 -6.87 12.62 17.26
N THR A 55 -7.12 13.91 17.41
CA THR A 55 -7.76 14.46 18.61
C THR A 55 -9.27 14.34 18.41
N VAL A 56 -9.86 13.28 18.96
CA VAL A 56 -11.30 13.00 18.92
C VAL A 56 -12.01 13.97 19.85
N MET A 57 -12.93 14.76 19.31
CA MET A 57 -13.60 15.82 20.04
C MET A 57 -14.93 15.32 20.60
N GLN A 58 -15.03 15.32 21.93
CA GLN A 58 -16.26 15.07 22.66
C GLN A 58 -16.51 16.24 23.62
N GLU A 59 -17.78 16.47 23.97
CA GLU A 59 -18.20 17.62 24.80
C GLU A 59 -17.45 17.66 26.14
N GLU A 60 -17.24 16.50 26.78
CA GLU A 60 -16.62 16.43 28.10
C GLU A 60 -15.19 15.84 28.06
N ASN A 61 -14.93 14.86 27.18
CA ASN A 61 -13.72 14.05 27.21
C ASN A 61 -13.10 13.86 25.82
N SER A 62 -12.49 14.93 25.31
CA SER A 62 -11.67 14.80 24.10
C SER A 62 -10.42 13.97 24.38
N PHE A 63 -9.98 13.15 23.41
CA PHE A 63 -8.84 12.26 23.59
C PHE A 63 -8.01 12.10 22.31
N ASP A 64 -6.72 11.77 22.47
CA ASP A 64 -5.83 11.50 21.35
C ASP A 64 -5.79 10.01 21.02
N LEU A 65 -6.09 9.69 19.77
CA LEU A 65 -6.13 8.36 19.18
C LEU A 65 -5.12 8.28 18.04
N ASP A 66 -4.12 7.43 18.20
CA ASP A 66 -3.13 7.12 17.19
C ASP A 66 -3.54 5.87 16.44
N LEU A 67 -3.62 5.95 15.12
CA LEU A 67 -3.93 4.81 14.25
C LEU A 67 -2.69 4.36 13.46
N TYR A 68 -2.49 3.03 13.45
CA TYR A 68 -1.40 2.35 12.76
C TYR A 68 -1.97 1.40 11.69
N PHE A 69 -1.82 1.79 10.43
CA PHE A 69 -2.32 1.03 9.29
C PHE A 69 -1.33 -0.07 8.88
N GLY A 70 -1.74 -1.34 8.98
CA GLY A 70 -0.93 -2.49 8.61
C GLY A 70 -1.08 -2.89 7.14
N ARG A 71 -0.02 -3.43 6.52
CA ARG A 71 -0.02 -3.86 5.10
C ARG A 71 -1.07 -4.91 4.75
N ASN A 72 -1.53 -5.67 5.74
CA ASN A 72 -2.51 -6.75 5.63
C ASN A 72 -3.97 -6.26 5.77
N GLY A 73 -4.22 -4.95 5.75
CA GLY A 73 -5.55 -4.38 5.98
C GLY A 73 -5.93 -4.27 7.45
N SER A 74 -5.06 -4.66 8.40
CA SER A 74 -5.30 -4.45 9.83
C SER A 74 -5.09 -2.99 10.22
N LEU A 75 -5.80 -2.54 11.25
CA LEU A 75 -5.66 -1.22 11.83
C LEU A 75 -5.56 -1.38 13.35
N LYS A 76 -4.43 -0.96 13.93
CA LYS A 76 -4.17 -0.98 15.38
C LYS A 76 -4.22 0.46 15.92
N SER A 77 -4.34 0.61 17.24
CA SER A 77 -4.26 1.92 17.87
C SER A 77 -3.48 1.90 19.18
N ASN A 78 -3.16 3.10 19.71
CA ASN A 78 -2.59 3.27 21.05
C ASN A 78 -3.62 3.10 22.18
N LEU A 79 -4.91 3.02 21.86
CA LEU A 79 -6.01 2.81 22.79
C LEU A 79 -6.69 1.46 22.51
N GLU A 80 -7.77 1.15 23.21
CA GLU A 80 -8.51 -0.10 23.07
C GLU A 80 -9.42 -0.12 21.82
N TYR A 81 -8.94 0.44 20.69
CA TYR A 81 -9.56 0.28 19.38
C TYR A 81 -8.79 -0.70 18.51
N GLN A 82 -9.53 -1.52 17.78
CA GLN A 82 -9.03 -2.38 16.71
C GLN A 82 -9.87 -2.16 15.46
N GLY A 83 -9.31 -2.46 14.29
CA GLY A 83 -10.06 -2.24 13.07
C GLY A 83 -9.42 -2.79 11.83
N LYS A 84 -9.96 -2.32 10.70
CA LYS A 84 -9.48 -2.67 9.37
C LYS A 84 -9.56 -1.48 8.43
N TRP A 85 -8.75 -1.53 7.39
CA TRP A 85 -8.79 -0.57 6.29
C TRP A 85 -8.79 -1.29 4.95
N TRP A 86 -9.34 -0.63 3.93
CA TRP A 86 -9.40 -1.16 2.57
C TRP A 86 -9.53 -0.02 1.56
N VAL A 87 -9.26 -0.34 0.30
CA VAL A 87 -9.57 0.53 -0.85
C VAL A 87 -10.76 -0.05 -1.60
N LYS A 88 -11.70 0.81 -2.00
CA LYS A 88 -12.83 0.42 -2.86
C LYS A 88 -13.05 1.44 -3.98
N GLY A 89 -13.74 1.02 -5.03
CA GLY A 89 -14.00 1.86 -6.21
C GLY A 89 -13.10 1.53 -7.39
N GLU A 90 -13.37 2.17 -8.52
CA GLU A 90 -12.64 1.96 -9.78
C GLU A 90 -11.41 2.88 -9.86
N GLU A 91 -10.52 2.59 -10.80
CA GLU A 91 -9.35 3.43 -11.07
C GLU A 91 -9.76 4.89 -11.32
N GLY A 92 -9.12 5.82 -10.61
CA GLY A 92 -9.44 7.26 -10.69
C GLY A 92 -10.60 7.72 -9.81
N SER A 93 -11.32 6.79 -9.17
CA SER A 93 -12.41 7.09 -8.20
C SER A 93 -12.26 6.31 -6.89
N GLN A 94 -11.07 5.78 -6.63
CA GLN A 94 -10.81 4.98 -5.43
C GLN A 94 -11.03 5.79 -4.16
N LEU A 95 -11.66 5.14 -3.17
CA LEU A 95 -11.80 5.60 -1.82
C LEU A 95 -10.90 4.77 -0.91
N PHE A 96 -10.18 5.45 -0.01
CA PHE A 96 -9.59 4.84 1.16
C PHE A 96 -10.63 4.82 2.27
N CYS A 97 -10.87 3.65 2.86
CA CYS A 97 -11.84 3.46 3.92
C CYS A 97 -11.21 2.77 5.10
N TYR A 98 -11.66 3.12 6.30
CA TYR A 98 -11.34 2.37 7.50
C TYR A 98 -12.49 2.40 8.50
N GLU A 99 -12.46 1.40 9.38
CA GLU A 99 -13.35 1.32 10.53
C GLU A 99 -12.56 0.82 11.74
N ILE A 100 -12.92 1.32 12.91
CA ILE A 100 -12.38 0.90 14.20
C ILE A 100 -13.52 0.72 15.20
N ASN A 101 -13.37 -0.25 16.10
CA ASN A 101 -14.32 -0.56 17.15
C ASN A 101 -13.62 -0.81 18.49
N SER A 102 -14.36 -0.55 19.57
CA SER A 102 -13.93 -0.78 20.95
C SER A 102 -15.12 -1.21 21.81
N ASP A 103 -14.91 -2.21 22.66
CA ASP A 103 -15.88 -2.60 23.70
C ASP A 103 -15.70 -1.80 25.00
N LEU A 104 -14.65 -0.96 25.08
CA LEU A 104 -14.22 -0.28 26.31
C LEU A 104 -14.22 1.25 26.18
N ARG A 105 -14.48 1.79 24.99
CA ARG A 105 -14.44 3.22 24.70
C ARG A 105 -15.79 3.71 24.16
N ASP A 106 -16.06 4.97 24.43
CA ASP A 106 -17.12 5.75 23.78
C ASP A 106 -16.43 6.88 22.99
N PRO A 107 -16.65 7.00 21.66
CA PRO A 107 -17.54 6.21 20.81
C PRO A 107 -17.06 4.77 20.58
N SER A 108 -17.96 3.79 20.63
CA SER A 108 -17.58 2.37 20.45
C SER A 108 -17.26 1.99 19.00
N PHE A 109 -17.63 2.82 18.03
CA PHE A 109 -17.39 2.61 16.61
C PHE A 109 -17.09 3.93 15.91
N LEU A 110 -16.02 3.97 15.11
CA LEU A 110 -15.65 5.11 14.28
C LEU A 110 -15.29 4.60 12.87
N SER A 111 -15.73 5.32 11.84
CA SER A 111 -15.39 4.99 10.44
C SER A 111 -15.26 6.24 9.59
N GLU A 112 -14.54 6.08 8.48
CA GLU A 112 -14.41 7.12 7.47
C GLU A 112 -14.06 6.51 6.10
N CYS A 113 -14.54 7.14 5.04
CA CYS A 113 -14.07 6.92 3.67
C CYS A 113 -13.78 8.27 2.99
N PHE A 114 -12.61 8.41 2.37
CA PHE A 114 -12.26 9.61 1.61
C PHE A 114 -11.52 9.26 0.30
N PRO A 115 -11.47 10.18 -0.68
CA PRO A 115 -10.77 9.93 -1.95
C PRO A 115 -9.30 9.57 -1.72
N LEU A 116 -8.87 8.42 -2.24
CA LEU A 116 -7.52 7.88 -2.05
C LEU A 116 -6.44 8.87 -2.50
N VAL A 117 -6.74 9.68 -3.53
CA VAL A 117 -5.85 10.74 -4.05
C VAL A 117 -5.42 11.76 -2.99
N LEU A 118 -6.22 11.98 -1.95
CA LEU A 118 -5.87 12.89 -0.86
C LEU A 118 -4.66 12.41 -0.05
N MET A 119 -4.33 11.11 -0.14
CA MET A 119 -3.19 10.54 0.56
C MET A 119 -1.87 10.62 -0.21
N ASN A 120 -1.88 11.08 -1.47
CA ASN A 120 -0.66 11.15 -2.28
C ASN A 120 0.33 12.23 -1.81
N ASN A 121 -0.07 13.10 -0.90
CA ASN A 121 0.79 14.13 -0.32
C ASN A 121 0.49 14.28 1.19
N PRO A 122 0.90 13.30 2.02
CA PRO A 122 0.70 13.37 3.45
C PRO A 122 1.73 14.34 4.02
N ARG A 123 1.39 15.64 4.05
CA ARG A 123 2.23 16.66 4.69
C ARG A 123 2.39 16.32 6.18
N ILE A 124 3.52 15.73 6.54
CA ILE A 124 3.88 15.47 7.93
C ILE A 124 3.78 16.79 8.71
N GLY A 125 3.07 16.77 9.83
CA GLY A 125 2.86 17.94 10.66
C GLY A 125 1.68 18.84 10.26
N ALA A 126 1.06 18.64 9.09
CA ALA A 126 -0.14 19.38 8.72
C ALA A 126 -1.36 18.86 9.50
N ARG A 127 -2.12 19.80 10.07
CA ARG A 127 -3.37 19.51 10.78
C ARG A 127 -4.57 19.74 9.88
N TRP A 128 -5.60 18.91 10.02
CA TRP A 128 -6.89 19.11 9.35
C TRP A 128 -8.05 18.78 10.29
N PHE A 129 -9.16 19.50 10.10
CA PHE A 129 -10.40 19.27 10.82
C PHE A 129 -11.39 18.52 9.93
N ALA A 130 -12.03 17.49 10.47
CA ALA A 130 -13.03 16.70 9.77
C ALA A 130 -13.95 15.99 10.77
N LYS A 131 -14.72 15.02 10.29
CA LYS A 131 -15.74 14.32 11.05
C LYS A 131 -15.80 12.86 10.61
N PHE A 132 -15.86 11.94 11.58
CA PHE A 132 -16.17 10.55 11.30
C PHE A 132 -17.61 10.40 10.78
N ASP A 133 -17.93 9.27 10.16
CA ASP A 133 -19.27 8.98 9.63
C ASP A 133 -20.34 9.04 10.73
N GLN A 134 -19.96 8.75 11.99
CA GLN A 134 -20.82 8.78 13.17
C GLN A 134 -21.15 10.20 13.66
N GLY A 135 -20.59 11.24 13.03
CA GLY A 135 -20.84 12.62 13.44
C GLY A 135 -19.83 13.19 14.43
N VAL A 136 -18.85 12.40 14.86
CA VAL A 136 -17.84 12.80 15.85
C VAL A 136 -16.76 13.62 15.16
N MET A 137 -16.53 14.83 15.66
CA MET A 137 -15.53 15.74 15.11
C MET A 137 -14.12 15.33 15.53
N TYR A 138 -13.14 15.63 14.69
CA TYR A 138 -11.75 15.42 15.03
C TYR A 138 -10.82 16.48 14.40
N GLU A 139 -9.67 16.70 15.02
CA GLU A 139 -8.47 17.26 14.37
C GLU A 139 -7.50 16.11 14.14
N ALA A 140 -6.91 16.00 12.95
CA ALA A 140 -5.92 14.96 12.67
C ALA A 140 -4.60 15.54 12.15
N ILE A 141 -3.53 14.78 12.37
CA ILE A 141 -2.15 15.12 11.99
C ILE A 141 -1.39 13.85 11.64
N VAL A 142 -0.58 13.91 10.58
CA VAL A 142 0.40 12.85 10.27
C VAL A 142 1.67 13.12 11.04
N VAL A 143 2.06 12.18 11.89
CA VAL A 143 3.29 12.20 12.70
C VAL A 143 4.30 11.21 12.11
N ALA A 144 5.56 11.62 12.01
CA ALA A 144 6.62 10.76 11.51
C ALA A 144 6.93 9.62 12.49
N GLY A 145 7.08 8.41 11.96
CA GLY A 145 7.40 7.22 12.74
C GLY A 145 6.17 6.57 13.38
N ARG A 146 6.38 5.36 13.88
CA ARG A 146 5.43 4.58 14.67
C ARG A 146 6.09 4.20 15.98
N ASP A 147 5.35 4.27 17.07
CA ASP A 147 5.74 3.55 18.28
C ASP A 147 5.78 2.07 17.90
N SER A 148 6.93 1.45 18.14
CA SER A 148 7.33 0.14 17.62
C SER A 148 6.24 -0.93 17.78
N GLU A 149 6.03 -1.73 16.72
CA GLU A 149 5.36 -3.03 16.85
C GLU A 149 6.03 -3.94 17.88
#